data_AF-A0A1V6SHD1-F1
#
_entry.id   AF-A0A1V6SHD1-F1
#
_cell.length_a   1.000
_cell.length_b   1.000
_cell.length_c   1.000
_cell.angle_alpha   90.00
_cell.angle_beta   90.00
_cell.angle_gamma   90.00
#
_symmetry.space_group_name_H-M   'P 1'
#
loop_
_entity.id
_entity.type
_entity.pdbx_description
1 polymer ?
#
loop_
_entity_poly.entity_id
_entity_poly.type
_entity_poly.pdbx_seq_one_letter_code
_entity_poly.pdbx_strand_id
1 'polypeptide(L)'
;MADYLSSLSFLTENPAAVALNDAYSSFSERRALLNLPNPGTVDNLAREVQKDVLLTNFMFSGLRADLTKVFGMSPLFRVSHAFSMGSTGNLPPYAFSAMYGSPRVFMQGNYGSDGALAAVANYRWNQALVTKTNAQIMNGGTQGLVQIDNDYTGRDFSASLKAFNPSCLEGGLTGIFVGSYLQSITPSLALGFEAIWQRQGITARPETALSYSAKYKGDDWIGTAQLQAQGTFNATYWRKLSERVEAGIDMNLQLQPSPATLMMGGPARDGTTAIGAKYDFRASSFRAQVDSTGKVSCLLEKRIAMPISLSFAGEIDQSKQTAKLGLAVSLELAGEDVMEQQDKIDPASMIPPPF
;
A
#
# COMPACT_ATOMS: atom_id res chain seq x y z
N MET A 1 47.10 -22.58 14.07
CA MET A 1 46.81 -21.39 13.24
C MET A 1 45.42 -20.91 13.67
N ALA A 2 45.42 -19.90 14.53
CA ALA A 2 44.30 -19.04 14.96
C ALA A 2 42.90 -19.64 15.23
N ASP A 3 42.63 -19.85 16.52
CA ASP A 3 41.32 -19.89 17.15
C ASP A 3 40.52 -18.59 16.93
N TYR A 4 39.39 -18.65 16.21
CA TYR A 4 38.41 -17.54 16.14
C TYR A 4 36.95 -18.02 15.92
N LEU A 5 36.53 -19.19 16.45
CA LEU A 5 35.19 -19.75 16.14
C LEU A 5 34.24 -20.03 17.32
N SER A 6 34.41 -19.46 18.52
CA SER A 6 33.47 -19.82 19.62
C SER A 6 33.10 -18.73 20.63
N SER A 7 33.23 -17.45 20.31
CA SER A 7 32.69 -16.39 21.20
C SER A 7 31.15 -16.38 21.32
N LEU A 8 30.44 -17.17 20.50
CA LEU A 8 28.98 -17.35 20.56
C LEU A 8 28.52 -18.69 21.17
N SER A 9 29.43 -19.61 21.51
CA SER A 9 29.09 -20.93 22.11
C SER A 9 28.49 -20.80 23.51
N PHE A 10 28.84 -19.73 24.23
CA PHE A 10 28.30 -19.41 25.55
C PHE A 10 26.80 -19.06 25.52
N LEU A 11 26.28 -18.56 24.39
CA LEU A 11 24.85 -18.27 24.22
C LEU A 11 24.02 -19.52 23.97
N THR A 12 24.63 -20.63 23.54
CA THR A 12 23.93 -21.90 23.26
C THR A 12 24.03 -22.93 24.39
N GLU A 13 25.04 -22.82 25.27
CA GLU A 13 25.26 -23.73 26.41
C GLU A 13 24.69 -23.21 27.74
N ASN A 14 24.20 -21.97 27.79
CA ASN A 14 23.57 -21.43 28.99
C ASN A 14 22.22 -22.14 29.25
N PRO A 15 21.97 -22.72 30.44
CA PRO A 15 20.71 -23.39 30.75
C PRO A 15 19.48 -22.48 30.55
N ALA A 16 19.62 -21.16 30.70
CA ALA A 16 18.57 -20.20 30.36
C ALA A 16 18.31 -20.13 28.85
N ALA A 17 19.34 -20.22 28.01
CA ALA A 17 19.21 -20.20 26.56
C ALA A 17 18.68 -21.54 26.02
N VAL A 18 19.06 -22.68 26.62
CA VAL A 18 18.48 -23.99 26.29
C VAL A 18 17.00 -24.02 26.66
N ALA A 19 16.61 -23.55 27.85
CA ALA A 19 15.20 -23.44 28.22
C ALA A 19 14.40 -22.51 27.29
N LEU A 20 14.99 -21.40 26.84
CA LEU A 20 14.38 -20.52 25.85
C LEU A 20 14.27 -21.18 24.47
N ASN A 21 15.27 -21.97 24.06
CA ASN A 21 15.26 -22.68 22.79
C ASN A 21 14.26 -23.86 22.81
N ASP A 22 14.12 -24.56 23.93
CA ASP A 22 13.12 -25.62 24.14
C ASP A 22 11.70 -25.04 24.18
N ALA A 23 11.52 -23.90 24.84
CA ALA A 23 10.25 -23.16 24.80
C ALA A 23 9.94 -22.64 23.38
N TYR A 24 10.95 -22.15 22.65
CA TYR A 24 10.79 -21.69 21.28
C TYR A 24 10.48 -22.85 20.32
N SER A 25 11.15 -23.99 20.45
CA SER A 25 10.94 -25.16 19.60
C SER A 25 9.58 -25.82 19.87
N SER A 26 9.20 -26.01 21.12
CA SER A 26 7.86 -26.49 21.48
C SER A 26 6.75 -25.53 21.05
N PHE A 27 6.98 -24.21 21.13
CA PHE A 27 6.06 -23.21 20.59
C PHE A 27 6.00 -23.27 19.06
N SER A 28 7.14 -23.39 18.37
CA SER A 28 7.24 -23.52 16.91
C SER A 28 6.53 -24.79 16.41
N GLU A 29 6.65 -25.90 17.13
CA GLU A 29 5.98 -27.15 16.82
C GLU A 29 4.45 -27.03 16.99
N ARG A 30 3.97 -26.46 18.10
CA ARG A 30 2.54 -26.15 18.28
C ARG A 30 2.01 -25.21 17.20
N ARG A 31 2.82 -24.25 16.78
CA ARG A 31 2.51 -23.28 15.71
C ARG A 31 2.47 -23.95 14.34
N ALA A 32 3.35 -24.92 14.08
CA ALA A 32 3.35 -25.72 12.87
C ALA A 32 2.11 -26.62 12.81
N LEU A 33 1.67 -27.19 13.94
CA LEU A 33 0.45 -27.99 14.03
C LEU A 33 -0.82 -27.17 13.73
N LEU A 34 -0.83 -25.88 14.08
CA LEU A 34 -1.96 -24.99 13.80
C LEU A 34 -2.07 -24.59 12.32
N ASN A 35 -1.01 -24.79 11.53
CA ASN A 35 -0.92 -24.51 10.09
C ASN A 35 -1.63 -23.20 9.67
N LEU A 36 -1.37 -22.13 10.42
CA LEU A 36 -2.06 -20.86 10.23
C LEU A 36 -1.53 -20.17 8.97
N PRO A 37 -2.43 -19.63 8.12
CA PRO A 37 -2.02 -18.86 6.96
C PRO A 37 -1.41 -17.52 7.40
N ASN A 38 -0.48 -17.01 6.60
CA ASN A 38 0.03 -15.66 6.79
C ASN A 38 -1.09 -14.63 6.53
N PRO A 39 -1.34 -13.70 7.48
CA PRO A 39 -2.44 -12.73 7.35
C PRO A 39 -2.19 -11.62 6.30
N GLY A 40 -0.96 -11.50 5.78
CA GLY A 40 -0.48 -10.38 4.99
C GLY A 40 0.08 -9.26 5.87
N THR A 41 0.45 -8.13 5.29
CA THR A 41 0.89 -6.94 6.05
C THR A 41 -0.30 -6.05 6.43
N VAL A 42 -0.16 -5.26 7.50
CA VAL A 42 -1.19 -4.32 7.96
C VAL A 42 -1.59 -3.32 6.86
N ASP A 43 -0.65 -2.92 6.00
CA ASP A 43 -0.91 -2.05 4.84
C ASP A 43 -1.80 -2.67 3.77
N ASN A 44 -1.73 -3.99 3.65
CA ASN A 44 -2.56 -4.74 2.72
C ASN A 44 -3.88 -5.17 3.37
N LEU A 45 -4.17 -4.75 4.61
CA LEU A 45 -5.40 -5.14 5.29
C LEU A 45 -6.64 -4.60 4.58
N ALA A 46 -6.61 -3.33 4.17
CA ALA A 46 -7.74 -2.69 3.49
C ALA A 46 -7.58 -2.66 1.97
N ARG A 47 -6.58 -3.36 1.41
CA ARG A 47 -6.23 -3.27 -0.02
C ARG A 47 -7.40 -3.71 -0.91
N GLU A 48 -8.06 -4.82 -0.55
CA GLU A 48 -9.13 -5.41 -1.35
C GLU A 48 -10.33 -4.45 -1.50
N VAL A 49 -10.63 -3.63 -0.49
CA VAL A 49 -11.69 -2.62 -0.58
C VAL A 49 -11.16 -1.30 -1.12
N GLN A 50 -10.10 -0.73 -0.53
CA GLN A 50 -9.65 0.64 -0.81
C GLN A 50 -8.81 0.77 -2.08
N LYS A 51 -8.07 -0.28 -2.47
CA LYS A 51 -7.25 -0.27 -3.69
C LYS A 51 -7.85 -1.09 -4.82
N ASP A 52 -8.64 -2.13 -4.54
CA ASP A 52 -9.15 -2.99 -5.61
C ASP A 52 -10.61 -2.70 -5.98
N VAL A 53 -11.48 -2.28 -5.05
CA VAL A 53 -12.89 -1.95 -5.37
C VAL A 53 -13.13 -0.44 -5.47
N LEU A 54 -12.65 0.33 -4.51
CA LEU A 54 -12.88 1.77 -4.47
C LEU A 54 -12.09 2.50 -5.56
N LEU A 55 -12.69 3.60 -6.01
CA LEU A 55 -12.20 4.41 -7.11
C LEU A 55 -11.29 5.54 -6.67
N THR A 56 -11.24 5.86 -5.38
CA THR A 56 -10.55 7.05 -4.85
C THR A 56 -9.11 7.21 -5.38
N ASN A 57 -8.38 6.11 -5.56
CA ASN A 57 -7.01 6.13 -6.08
C ASN A 57 -6.90 6.16 -7.62
N PHE A 58 -7.97 5.81 -8.34
CA PHE A 58 -8.00 5.75 -9.80
C PHE A 58 -8.77 6.90 -10.44
N MET A 59 -9.55 7.65 -9.66
CA MET A 59 -10.24 8.83 -10.15
C MET A 59 -9.23 9.92 -10.52
N PHE A 60 -9.41 10.48 -11.70
CA PHE A 60 -8.70 11.66 -12.15
C PHE A 60 -9.69 12.60 -12.84
N SER A 61 -9.29 13.86 -12.97
CA SER A 61 -10.05 14.90 -13.66
C SER A 61 -9.19 15.46 -14.78
N GLY A 62 -9.81 15.85 -15.89
CA GLY A 62 -9.10 16.39 -17.04
C GLY A 62 -8.63 15.31 -18.03
N LEU A 63 -7.77 15.72 -18.95
CA LEU A 63 -7.23 14.85 -19.99
C LEU A 63 -5.87 14.29 -19.56
N ARG A 64 -5.69 12.99 -19.69
CA ARG A 64 -4.42 12.31 -19.42
C ARG A 64 -4.00 11.45 -20.60
N ALA A 65 -2.71 11.42 -20.92
CA ALA A 65 -2.17 10.50 -21.91
C ALA A 65 -0.92 9.84 -21.32
N ASP A 66 -0.95 8.52 -21.18
CA ASP A 66 0.18 7.74 -20.68
C ASP A 66 0.79 6.92 -21.82
N LEU A 67 2.06 7.15 -22.11
CA LEU A 67 2.84 6.41 -23.10
C LEU A 67 3.86 5.56 -22.36
N THR A 68 3.57 4.28 -22.19
CA THR A 68 4.50 3.32 -21.59
C THR A 68 5.21 2.54 -22.68
N LYS A 69 6.54 2.51 -22.64
CA LYS A 69 7.37 1.64 -23.45
C LYS A 69 8.07 0.61 -22.57
N VAL A 70 7.89 -0.67 -22.91
CA VAL A 70 8.55 -1.79 -22.24
C VAL A 70 9.74 -2.23 -23.09
N PHE A 71 10.94 -2.22 -22.51
CA PHE A 71 12.19 -2.56 -23.20
C PHE A 71 12.65 -4.00 -22.94
N GLY A 72 12.22 -4.61 -21.83
CA GLY A 72 12.56 -5.99 -21.48
C GLY A 72 11.69 -6.48 -20.32
N MET A 73 11.36 -7.79 -20.29
CA MET A 73 10.58 -8.39 -19.21
C MET A 73 11.46 -9.00 -18.10
N SER A 74 12.70 -9.37 -18.39
CA SER A 74 13.63 -9.93 -17.41
C SER A 74 15.08 -9.50 -17.70
N PRO A 75 15.65 -8.53 -16.97
CA PRO A 75 15.00 -7.71 -15.95
C PRO A 75 13.94 -6.77 -16.56
N LEU A 76 12.86 -6.53 -15.80
CA LEU A 76 11.75 -5.69 -16.22
C LEU A 76 12.21 -4.24 -16.30
N PHE A 77 12.31 -3.67 -17.49
CA PHE A 77 12.60 -2.25 -17.68
C PHE A 77 11.48 -1.60 -18.48
N ARG A 78 10.78 -0.65 -17.85
CA ARG A 78 9.73 0.15 -18.51
C ARG A 78 9.97 1.63 -18.26
N VAL A 79 9.67 2.41 -19.28
CA VAL A 79 9.66 3.87 -19.21
C VAL A 79 8.26 4.33 -19.57
N SER A 80 7.70 5.25 -18.79
CA SER A 80 6.39 5.82 -19.01
C SER A 80 6.45 7.34 -19.05
N HIS A 81 5.80 7.92 -20.05
CA HIS A 81 5.60 9.35 -20.20
C HIS A 81 4.12 9.65 -19.93
N ALA A 82 3.82 10.31 -18.82
CA ALA A 82 2.48 10.71 -18.45
C ALA A 82 2.30 12.20 -18.75
N PHE A 83 1.33 12.53 -19.59
CA PHE A 83 0.90 13.88 -19.90
C PHE A 83 -0.45 14.11 -19.22
N SER A 84 -0.59 15.21 -18.47
CA SER A 84 -1.83 15.55 -17.79
C SER A 84 -2.21 17.00 -18.10
N MET A 85 -3.51 17.28 -18.29
CA MET A 85 -4.01 18.61 -18.57
C MET A 85 -5.41 18.81 -17.96
N GLY A 86 -5.63 19.97 -17.34
CA GLY A 86 -6.96 20.35 -16.83
C GLY A 86 -7.37 19.63 -15.54
N SER A 87 -6.46 18.92 -14.87
CA SER A 87 -6.71 18.37 -13.55
C SER A 87 -6.61 19.46 -12.48
N THR A 88 -7.61 19.56 -11.61
CA THR A 88 -7.57 20.40 -10.40
C THR A 88 -6.69 19.81 -9.29
N GLY A 89 -6.13 18.61 -9.50
CA GLY A 89 -5.13 18.00 -8.64
C GLY A 89 -3.71 18.33 -9.11
N ASN A 90 -2.75 18.26 -8.19
CA ASN A 90 -1.31 18.47 -8.37
C ASN A 90 -0.63 17.44 -9.30
N LEU A 91 -1.27 17.01 -10.39
CA LEU A 91 -0.61 16.21 -11.42
C LEU A 91 0.22 17.16 -12.30
N PRO A 92 1.54 16.95 -12.41
CA PRO A 92 2.37 17.78 -13.26
C PRO A 92 1.94 17.62 -14.73
N PRO A 93 2.04 18.68 -15.55
CA PRO A 93 1.71 18.63 -16.97
C PRO A 93 2.43 17.51 -17.72
N TYR A 94 3.66 17.22 -17.29
CA TYR A 94 4.45 16.10 -17.77
C TYR A 94 5.15 15.41 -16.61
N ALA A 95 5.02 14.08 -16.52
CA ALA A 95 5.75 13.23 -15.60
C ALA A 95 6.45 12.11 -16.37
N PHE A 96 7.75 12.01 -16.13
CA PHE A 96 8.58 10.92 -16.61
C PHE A 96 8.71 9.87 -15.52
N SER A 97 8.40 8.61 -15.81
CA SER A 97 8.57 7.48 -14.91
C SER A 97 9.50 6.46 -15.54
N ALA A 98 10.51 6.01 -14.80
CA ALA A 98 11.33 4.88 -15.16
C ALA A 98 11.23 3.82 -14.07
N MET A 99 11.10 2.55 -14.46
CA MET A 99 11.04 1.45 -13.53
C MET A 99 11.95 0.32 -13.98
N TYR A 100 12.69 -0.22 -13.02
CA TYR A 100 13.58 -1.35 -13.15
C TYR A 100 13.21 -2.41 -12.11
N GLY A 101 12.96 -3.64 -12.56
CA GLY A 101 12.54 -4.76 -11.73
C GLY A 101 13.40 -6.00 -11.99
N SER A 102 13.95 -6.55 -10.93
CA SER A 102 14.67 -7.81 -10.86
C SER A 102 14.06 -8.64 -9.71
N PRO A 103 14.22 -9.98 -9.65
CA PRO A 103 13.63 -10.79 -8.59
C PRO A 103 14.00 -10.37 -7.15
N ARG A 104 15.14 -9.68 -6.98
CA ARG A 104 15.62 -9.15 -5.69
C ARG A 104 15.43 -7.65 -5.49
N VAL A 105 15.35 -6.87 -6.58
CA VAL A 105 15.40 -5.40 -6.51
C VAL A 105 14.32 -4.82 -7.39
N PHE A 106 13.56 -3.88 -6.86
CA PHE A 106 12.60 -3.08 -7.62
C PHE A 106 12.90 -1.61 -7.39
N MET A 107 13.08 -0.85 -8.45
CA MET A 107 13.35 0.58 -8.39
C MET A 107 12.41 1.29 -9.35
N GLN A 108 11.82 2.38 -8.89
CA GLN A 108 10.98 3.26 -9.68
C GLN A 108 11.34 4.71 -9.38
N GLY A 109 11.58 5.51 -10.41
CA GLY A 109 11.78 6.95 -10.29
C GLY A 109 10.75 7.69 -11.12
N ASN A 110 10.04 8.63 -10.51
CA ASN A 110 9.10 9.53 -11.16
C ASN A 110 9.63 10.96 -11.04
N TYR A 111 9.73 11.66 -12.15
CA TYR A 111 10.18 13.04 -12.22
C TYR A 111 9.14 13.89 -12.94
N GLY A 112 8.58 14.87 -12.23
CA GLY A 112 7.61 15.82 -12.76
C GLY A 112 8.28 17.04 -13.39
N SER A 113 7.60 17.67 -14.34
CA SER A 113 8.01 18.95 -14.94
C SER A 113 8.00 20.10 -13.95
N ASP A 114 7.30 19.94 -12.84
CA ASP A 114 7.32 20.84 -11.70
C ASP A 114 8.57 20.67 -10.83
N GLY A 115 9.46 19.70 -11.11
CA GLY A 115 10.64 19.43 -10.28
C GLY A 115 10.34 18.55 -9.06
N ALA A 116 9.12 18.00 -8.94
CA ALA A 116 8.85 16.96 -7.96
C ALA A 116 9.53 15.64 -8.37
N LEU A 117 10.26 15.02 -7.45
CA LEU A 117 10.90 13.72 -7.64
C LEU A 117 10.31 12.74 -6.64
N ALA A 118 9.79 11.62 -7.10
CA ALA A 118 9.36 10.50 -6.25
C ALA A 118 10.09 9.23 -6.66
N ALA A 119 10.96 8.73 -5.80
CA ALA A 119 11.74 7.52 -6.00
C ALA A 119 11.31 6.44 -5.00
N VAL A 120 11.13 5.21 -5.47
CA VAL A 120 10.84 4.03 -4.67
C VAL A 120 11.89 2.99 -4.98
N ALA A 121 12.52 2.43 -3.96
CA ALA A 121 13.50 1.37 -4.07
C ALA A 121 13.18 0.27 -3.06
N ASN A 122 12.75 -0.89 -3.55
CA ASN A 122 12.49 -2.07 -2.75
C ASN A 122 13.62 -3.07 -2.95
N TYR A 123 14.21 -3.50 -1.84
CA TYR A 123 15.27 -4.50 -1.80
C TYR A 123 14.81 -5.69 -0.96
N ARG A 124 14.81 -6.88 -1.57
CA ARG A 124 14.46 -8.13 -0.91
C ARG A 124 15.74 -8.82 -0.45
N TRP A 125 16.02 -8.76 0.85
CA TRP A 125 17.15 -9.46 1.48
C TRP A 125 16.93 -10.98 1.49
N ASN A 126 15.70 -11.39 1.79
CA ASN A 126 15.26 -12.78 1.76
C ASN A 126 13.77 -12.82 1.35
N GLN A 127 13.22 -13.98 1.02
CA GLN A 127 11.79 -14.16 0.69
C GLN A 127 10.85 -13.55 1.75
N ALA A 128 11.28 -13.58 3.03
CA ALA A 128 10.53 -13.05 4.16
C ALA A 128 10.85 -11.60 4.53
N LEU A 129 12.02 -11.06 4.15
CA LEU A 129 12.49 -9.74 4.59
C LEU A 129 12.67 -8.81 3.38
N VAL A 130 11.83 -7.77 3.32
CA VAL A 130 11.85 -6.76 2.27
C VAL A 130 12.01 -5.39 2.91
N THR A 131 13.02 -4.65 2.49
CA THR A 131 13.17 -3.24 2.84
C THR A 131 12.67 -2.40 1.66
N LYS A 132 11.75 -1.48 1.91
CA LYS A 132 11.24 -0.53 0.93
C LYS A 132 11.66 0.87 1.34
N THR A 133 12.22 1.62 0.41
CA THR A 133 12.65 3.00 0.64
C THR A 133 11.90 3.89 -0.34
N ASN A 134 11.17 4.87 0.17
CA ASN A 134 10.45 5.86 -0.62
C ASN A 134 11.02 7.24 -0.33
N ALA A 135 11.46 7.95 -1.35
CA ALA A 135 12.00 9.31 -1.24
C ALA A 135 11.19 10.23 -2.14
N GLN A 136 10.59 11.26 -1.56
CA GLN A 136 9.79 12.25 -2.28
C GLN A 136 10.33 13.64 -2.01
N ILE A 137 10.70 14.34 -3.05
CA ILE A 137 11.09 15.74 -3.03
C ILE A 137 9.98 16.48 -3.75
N MET A 138 9.28 17.36 -3.04
CA MET A 138 8.17 18.13 -3.59
C MET A 138 8.65 19.55 -3.90
N ASN A 139 8.26 20.10 -5.05
CA ASN A 139 8.64 21.47 -5.39
C ASN A 139 8.04 22.47 -4.39
N GLY A 140 8.88 23.35 -3.84
CA GLY A 140 8.50 24.32 -2.81
C GLY A 140 8.48 23.77 -1.37
N GLY A 141 8.75 22.48 -1.17
CA GLY A 141 8.93 21.91 0.17
C GLY A 141 10.33 22.20 0.71
N THR A 142 10.42 22.81 1.90
CA THR A 142 11.69 23.05 2.60
C THR A 142 12.41 21.74 2.98
N GLN A 143 11.68 20.61 3.03
CA GLN A 143 12.21 19.29 3.37
C GLN A 143 11.65 18.22 2.43
N GLY A 144 12.51 17.30 1.99
CA GLY A 144 12.09 16.08 1.33
C GLY A 144 11.55 15.07 2.35
N LEU A 145 10.62 14.22 1.91
CA LEU A 145 10.12 13.09 2.69
C LEU A 145 10.93 11.84 2.34
N VAL A 146 11.59 11.24 3.32
CA VAL A 146 12.22 9.93 3.21
C VAL A 146 11.51 8.97 4.14
N GLN A 147 10.95 7.91 3.58
CA GLN A 147 10.30 6.82 4.29
C GLN A 147 11.08 5.53 4.06
N ILE A 148 11.39 4.82 5.14
CA ILE A 148 12.06 3.51 5.10
C ILE A 148 11.16 2.52 5.83
N ASP A 149 10.64 1.56 5.08
CA ASP A 149 9.81 0.47 5.59
C ASP A 149 10.61 -0.83 5.57
N ASN A 150 10.54 -1.59 6.65
CA ASN A 150 11.12 -2.92 6.76
C ASN A 150 10.00 -3.90 7.07
N ASP A 151 9.61 -4.66 6.06
CA ASP A 151 8.57 -5.67 6.16
C ASP A 151 9.20 -7.04 6.39
N TYR A 152 8.85 -7.65 7.52
CA TYR A 152 9.16 -9.02 7.85
C TYR A 152 7.89 -9.87 7.82
N THR A 153 7.81 -10.75 6.84
CA THR A 153 6.69 -11.65 6.59
C THR A 153 7.06 -13.04 7.09
N GLY A 154 6.60 -13.38 8.31
CA GLY A 154 6.77 -14.69 8.92
C GLY A 154 5.83 -15.74 8.34
N ARG A 155 5.68 -16.90 9.00
CA ARG A 155 4.74 -17.93 8.53
C ARG A 155 3.29 -17.59 8.86
N ASP A 156 3.05 -17.03 10.04
CA ASP A 156 1.74 -16.80 10.63
C ASP A 156 1.63 -15.42 11.31
N PHE A 157 2.69 -14.61 11.21
CA PHE A 157 2.71 -13.23 11.62
C PHE A 157 3.44 -12.36 10.59
N SER A 158 3.11 -11.08 10.55
CA SER A 158 3.85 -10.06 9.84
C SER A 158 4.23 -8.95 10.80
N ALA A 159 5.48 -8.50 10.74
CA ALA A 159 5.93 -7.30 11.43
C ALA A 159 6.41 -6.30 10.38
N SER A 160 6.03 -5.03 10.51
CA SER A 160 6.58 -3.97 9.67
C SER A 160 7.12 -2.85 10.54
N LEU A 161 8.30 -2.33 10.22
CA LEU A 161 8.85 -1.14 10.86
C LEU A 161 9.03 -0.05 9.81
N LYS A 162 8.28 1.04 9.96
CA LYS A 162 8.36 2.21 9.09
C LYS A 162 9.00 3.37 9.80
N ALA A 163 9.88 4.09 9.13
CA ALA A 163 10.51 5.30 9.62
C ALA A 163 10.31 6.41 8.61
N PHE A 164 9.70 7.53 9.01
CA PHE A 164 9.55 8.74 8.21
C PHE A 164 10.46 9.83 8.73
N ASN A 165 11.22 10.43 7.83
CA ASN A 165 12.22 11.47 8.10
C ASN A 165 13.07 11.16 9.34
N PRO A 166 13.74 9.99 9.41
CA PRO A 166 14.61 9.69 10.52
C PRO A 166 15.82 10.63 10.48
N SER A 167 15.88 11.55 11.44
CA SER A 167 16.98 12.50 11.55
C SER A 167 17.67 12.32 12.90
N CYS A 168 18.99 12.10 12.85
CA CYS A 168 19.87 11.95 14.01
C CYS A 168 20.88 13.11 14.14
N LEU A 169 20.73 14.15 13.30
CA LEU A 169 21.73 15.18 13.06
C LEU A 169 21.84 16.20 14.21
N GLU A 170 20.81 16.35 15.04
CA GLU A 170 20.74 17.36 16.12
C GLU A 170 20.98 16.78 17.53
N GLY A 171 21.68 15.64 17.65
CA GLY A 171 22.03 15.05 18.96
C GLY A 171 20.89 14.26 19.62
N GLY A 172 19.83 13.93 18.89
CA GLY A 172 18.74 13.05 19.32
C GLY A 172 18.00 12.41 18.15
N LEU A 173 17.24 11.34 18.42
CA LEU A 173 16.40 10.68 17.42
C LEU A 173 15.11 11.50 17.21
N THR A 174 14.93 12.01 15.99
CA THR A 174 13.71 12.70 15.53
C THR A 174 13.14 11.98 14.31
N GLY A 175 11.84 12.14 14.08
CA GLY A 175 11.11 11.44 13.03
C GLY A 175 9.92 10.66 13.56
N ILE A 176 9.23 9.99 12.64
CA ILE A 176 8.06 9.16 12.95
C ILE A 176 8.46 7.71 12.73
N PHE A 177 8.27 6.88 13.75
CA PHE A 177 8.50 5.45 13.70
C PHE A 177 7.18 4.73 13.93
N VAL A 178 6.81 3.85 13.00
CA VAL A 178 5.57 3.08 13.06
C VAL A 178 5.94 1.61 13.07
N GLY A 179 5.70 0.94 14.19
CA GLY A 179 5.84 -0.50 14.33
C GLY A 179 4.49 -1.16 14.23
N SER A 180 4.25 -1.96 13.20
CA SER A 180 3.04 -2.76 13.06
C SER A 180 3.34 -4.24 13.30
N TYR A 181 2.40 -4.92 13.94
CA TYR A 181 2.44 -6.35 14.17
C TYR A 181 1.05 -6.94 13.93
N LEU A 182 0.96 -7.94 13.07
CA LEU A 182 -0.28 -8.65 12.75
C LEU A 182 -0.03 -10.15 12.87
N GLN A 183 -0.88 -10.84 13.61
CA GLN A 183 -0.78 -12.27 13.84
C GLN A 183 -2.11 -12.97 13.59
N SER A 184 -2.06 -14.07 12.85
CA SER A 184 -3.19 -14.98 12.71
C SER A 184 -3.38 -15.71 14.04
N ILE A 185 -4.57 -15.60 14.64
CA ILE A 185 -4.94 -16.35 15.85
C ILE A 185 -5.69 -17.63 15.46
N THR A 186 -6.51 -17.53 14.42
CA THR A 186 -7.33 -18.60 13.85
C THR A 186 -7.12 -18.60 12.33
N PRO A 187 -7.37 -19.70 11.59
CA PRO A 187 -7.25 -19.70 10.13
C PRO A 187 -8.04 -18.59 9.41
N SER A 188 -9.12 -18.11 10.04
CA SER A 188 -9.97 -17.03 9.56
C SER A 188 -9.77 -15.68 10.26
N LEU A 189 -9.15 -15.62 11.44
CA LEU A 189 -9.06 -14.40 12.25
C LEU A 189 -7.60 -14.01 12.48
N ALA A 190 -7.24 -12.79 12.11
CA ALA A 190 -5.97 -12.17 12.45
C ALA A 190 -6.20 -10.87 13.21
N LEU A 191 -5.44 -10.68 14.29
CA LEU A 191 -5.45 -9.46 15.09
C LEU A 191 -4.06 -8.84 15.06
N GLY A 192 -4.02 -7.53 15.10
CA GLY A 192 -2.79 -6.78 15.07
C GLY A 192 -2.91 -5.46 15.78
N PHE A 193 -1.76 -4.83 15.97
CA PHE A 193 -1.65 -3.50 16.52
C PHE A 193 -0.56 -2.74 15.76
N GLU A 194 -0.69 -1.42 15.78
CA GLU A 194 0.28 -0.52 15.19
C GLU A 194 0.62 0.54 16.22
N ALA A 195 1.89 0.59 16.62
CA ALA A 195 2.42 1.57 17.53
C ALA A 195 3.14 2.65 16.74
N ILE A 196 2.61 3.87 16.81
CA ILE A 196 3.25 5.06 16.28
C ILE A 196 4.04 5.69 17.43
N TRP A 197 5.29 6.01 17.18
CA TRP A 197 6.12 6.85 18.02
C TRP A 197 6.61 8.00 17.15
N GLN A 198 6.22 9.23 17.47
CA GLN A 198 6.63 10.40 16.71
C GLN A 198 7.29 11.43 17.59
N ARG A 199 8.37 12.01 17.08
CA ARG A 199 9.04 13.14 17.69
C ARG A 199 9.39 14.16 16.62
N GLN A 200 8.59 15.22 16.56
CA GLN A 200 8.67 16.27 15.54
C GLN A 200 9.91 17.17 15.68
N GLY A 201 10.57 17.17 16.84
CA GLY A 201 11.80 17.92 17.08
C GLY A 201 12.40 17.59 18.44
N ILE A 202 13.65 18.00 18.69
CA ILE A 202 14.34 17.68 19.94
C ILE A 202 13.65 18.31 21.17
N THR A 203 13.02 19.47 21.00
CA THR A 203 12.27 20.19 22.03
C THR A 203 10.83 19.70 22.20
N ALA A 204 10.31 18.94 21.23
CA ALA A 204 8.97 18.37 21.29
C ALA A 204 8.96 17.08 22.13
N ARG A 205 7.90 16.88 22.89
CA ARG A 205 7.67 15.63 23.62
C ARG A 205 7.42 14.50 22.62
N PRO A 206 7.93 13.29 22.86
CA PRO A 206 7.58 12.14 22.06
C PRO A 206 6.10 11.82 22.28
N GLU A 207 5.36 11.68 21.19
CA GLU A 207 3.98 11.23 21.21
C GLU A 207 3.95 9.77 20.78
N THR A 208 3.18 8.97 21.50
CA THR A 208 2.92 7.59 21.10
C THR A 208 1.42 7.34 20.99
N ALA A 209 1.07 6.58 19.97
CA ALA A 209 -0.30 6.28 19.62
C ALA A 209 -0.38 4.79 19.29
N LEU A 210 -1.33 4.07 19.89
CA LEU A 210 -1.54 2.66 19.64
C LEU A 210 -2.86 2.47 18.88
N SER A 211 -2.76 1.92 17.68
CA SER A 211 -3.88 1.57 16.82
C SER A 211 -4.08 0.05 16.85
N TYR A 212 -5.32 -0.41 16.72
CA TYR A 212 -5.67 -1.82 16.67
C TYR A 212 -6.20 -2.17 15.29
N SER A 213 -5.89 -3.38 14.81
CA SER A 213 -6.38 -3.89 13.55
C SER A 213 -6.91 -5.31 13.69
N ALA A 214 -7.94 -5.63 12.95
CA ALA A 214 -8.56 -6.94 12.90
C ALA A 214 -8.89 -7.30 11.45
N LYS A 215 -8.57 -8.54 11.07
CA LYS A 215 -8.94 -9.17 9.80
C LYS A 215 -9.77 -10.40 10.08
N TYR A 216 -10.92 -10.50 9.44
CA TYR A 216 -11.73 -11.70 9.42
C TYR A 216 -11.93 -12.16 7.97
N LYS A 217 -11.46 -13.36 7.65
CA LYS A 217 -11.60 -14.02 6.37
C LYS A 217 -12.66 -15.11 6.49
N GLY A 218 -13.84 -14.84 5.93
CA GLY A 218 -14.83 -15.88 5.64
C GLY A 218 -14.51 -16.61 4.33
N ASP A 219 -15.42 -17.47 3.90
CA ASP A 219 -15.21 -18.27 2.68
C ASP A 219 -15.18 -17.38 1.42
N ASP A 220 -16.19 -16.52 1.25
CA ASP A 220 -16.35 -15.63 0.07
C ASP A 220 -16.24 -14.13 0.39
N TRP A 221 -15.98 -13.78 1.65
CA TRP A 221 -15.94 -12.39 2.11
C TRP A 221 -14.81 -12.14 3.10
N ILE A 222 -14.33 -10.90 3.13
CA ILE A 222 -13.27 -10.44 4.03
C ILE A 222 -13.78 -9.17 4.73
N GLY A 223 -13.85 -9.21 6.05
CA GLY A 223 -14.13 -8.05 6.88
C GLY A 223 -12.86 -7.56 7.55
N THR A 224 -12.62 -6.26 7.54
CA THR A 224 -11.51 -5.68 8.30
C THR A 224 -11.97 -4.52 9.14
N ALA A 225 -11.31 -4.32 10.28
CA ALA A 225 -11.56 -3.19 11.14
C ALA A 225 -10.23 -2.64 11.64
N GLN A 226 -10.09 -1.32 11.65
CA GLN A 226 -8.94 -0.62 12.21
C GLN A 226 -9.44 0.51 13.12
N LEU A 227 -8.98 0.51 14.35
CA LEU A 227 -9.19 1.61 15.29
C LEU A 227 -7.86 2.35 15.43
N GLN A 228 -7.78 3.54 14.86
CA GLN A 228 -6.60 4.39 14.94
C GLN A 228 -6.60 5.17 16.24
N ALA A 229 -5.40 5.35 16.81
CA ALA A 229 -5.21 6.07 18.07
C ALA A 229 -5.74 7.52 18.06
N GLN A 230 -5.83 8.14 16.88
CA GLN A 230 -6.34 9.50 16.69
C GLN A 230 -7.88 9.60 16.71
N GLY A 231 -8.58 8.50 16.99
CA GLY A 231 -10.06 8.48 17.07
C GLY A 231 -10.74 8.18 15.74
N THR A 232 -10.01 7.69 14.74
CA THR A 232 -10.60 7.23 13.47
C THR A 232 -10.86 5.73 13.53
N PHE A 233 -12.11 5.33 13.30
CA PHE A 233 -12.51 3.94 13.15
C PHE A 233 -12.82 3.65 11.68
N ASN A 234 -12.08 2.72 11.09
CA ASN A 234 -12.28 2.26 9.72
C ASN A 234 -12.79 0.83 9.74
N ALA A 235 -13.86 0.54 9.02
CA ALA A 235 -14.36 -0.81 8.83
C ALA A 235 -14.62 -1.05 7.35
N THR A 236 -14.07 -2.15 6.83
CA THR A 236 -14.25 -2.53 5.44
C THR A 236 -14.87 -3.91 5.34
N TYR A 237 -15.69 -4.10 4.31
CA TYR A 237 -16.28 -5.39 3.98
C TYR A 237 -16.13 -5.61 2.48
N TRP A 238 -15.38 -6.64 2.11
CA TRP A 238 -15.20 -7.09 0.74
C TRP A 238 -15.93 -8.41 0.53
N ARG A 239 -16.58 -8.56 -0.63
CA ARG A 239 -17.16 -9.84 -1.04
C ARG A 239 -17.04 -10.04 -2.53
N LYS A 240 -16.65 -11.25 -2.92
CA LYS A 240 -16.74 -11.71 -4.30
C LYS A 240 -18.15 -12.19 -4.59
N LEU A 241 -18.85 -11.55 -5.52
CA LEU A 241 -20.22 -11.93 -5.92
C LEU A 241 -20.21 -12.95 -7.05
N SER A 242 -19.24 -12.83 -7.97
CA SER A 242 -18.99 -13.80 -9.04
C SER A 242 -17.53 -13.75 -9.48
N GLU A 243 -17.11 -14.60 -10.41
CA GLU A 243 -15.75 -14.54 -10.98
C GLU A 243 -15.39 -13.20 -11.62
N ARG A 244 -16.40 -12.42 -12.02
CA ARG A 244 -16.24 -11.13 -12.72
C ARG A 244 -16.70 -9.94 -11.90
N VAL A 245 -17.34 -10.16 -10.75
CA VAL A 245 -17.97 -9.09 -9.97
C VAL A 245 -17.55 -9.16 -8.52
N GLU A 246 -17.02 -8.05 -8.04
CA GLU A 246 -16.58 -7.84 -6.66
C GLU A 246 -17.30 -6.63 -6.09
N ALA A 247 -17.70 -6.70 -4.83
CA ALA A 247 -18.34 -5.60 -4.13
C ALA A 247 -17.60 -5.31 -2.83
N GLY A 248 -17.59 -4.04 -2.45
CA GLY A 248 -16.86 -3.54 -1.30
C GLY A 248 -17.63 -2.42 -0.61
N ILE A 249 -17.58 -2.40 0.71
CA ILE A 249 -18.11 -1.33 1.54
C ILE A 249 -16.96 -0.84 2.42
N ASP A 250 -16.77 0.47 2.48
CA ASP A 250 -15.83 1.13 3.36
C ASP A 250 -16.58 2.12 4.24
N MET A 251 -16.37 2.04 5.55
CA MET A 251 -16.92 2.95 6.54
C MET A 251 -15.74 3.60 7.25
N ASN A 252 -15.63 4.92 7.15
CA ASN A 252 -14.66 5.73 7.86
C ASN A 252 -15.43 6.62 8.85
N LEU A 253 -15.13 6.47 10.13
CA LEU A 253 -15.72 7.27 11.20
C LEU A 253 -14.61 8.04 11.91
N GLN A 254 -14.64 9.36 11.85
CA GLN A 254 -13.69 10.24 12.53
C GLN A 254 -14.36 10.83 13.76
N LEU A 255 -13.82 10.51 14.93
CA LEU A 255 -14.25 11.04 16.23
C LEU A 255 -13.25 12.08 16.74
N GLN A 256 -12.77 12.95 15.84
CA GLN A 256 -11.77 13.94 16.17
C GLN A 256 -12.43 15.27 16.54
N PRO A 257 -12.10 15.87 17.71
CA PRO A 257 -12.50 17.23 18.00
C PRO A 257 -11.78 18.18 17.05
N SER A 258 -12.50 18.71 16.05
CA SER A 258 -12.00 19.78 15.19
C SER A 258 -11.79 21.06 16.02
N PRO A 259 -10.71 21.84 15.79
CA PRO A 259 -10.55 23.15 16.41
C PRO A 259 -11.76 24.08 16.18
N ALA A 260 -12.48 23.90 15.07
CA ALA A 260 -13.71 24.63 14.78
C ALA A 260 -14.90 24.17 15.67
N THR A 261 -14.95 22.91 16.09
CA THR A 261 -16.01 22.37 16.95
C THR A 261 -15.74 22.56 18.44
N LEU A 262 -14.50 22.85 18.84
CA LEU A 262 -14.17 23.29 20.20
C LEU A 262 -14.84 24.65 20.55
N MET A 263 -15.08 25.50 19.55
CA MET A 263 -15.78 26.78 19.72
C MET A 263 -17.31 26.66 19.75
N MET A 264 -17.87 25.49 19.37
CA MET A 264 -19.32 25.21 19.33
C MET A 264 -19.71 24.01 20.22
N GLY A 265 -18.83 23.56 21.12
CA GLY A 265 -19.19 22.73 22.27
C GLY A 265 -19.57 21.27 22.00
N GLY A 266 -19.21 20.69 20.85
CA GLY A 266 -19.54 19.29 20.54
C GLY A 266 -18.38 18.52 19.93
N PRO A 267 -18.24 17.19 20.21
CA PRO A 267 -17.33 16.35 19.46
C PRO A 267 -17.77 16.30 18.00
N ALA A 268 -16.89 16.67 17.06
CA ALA A 268 -17.13 16.48 15.65
C ALA A 268 -17.13 14.97 15.37
N ARG A 269 -18.30 14.43 15.05
CA ARG A 269 -18.45 13.06 14.56
C ARG A 269 -18.76 13.16 13.08
N ASP A 270 -17.74 12.95 12.26
CA ASP A 270 -17.91 12.83 10.82
C ASP A 270 -17.79 11.35 10.43
N GLY A 271 -18.69 10.91 9.56
CA GLY A 271 -18.80 9.51 9.17
C GLY A 271 -19.13 9.43 7.70
N THR A 272 -18.21 8.86 6.92
CA THR A 272 -18.41 8.60 5.51
C THR A 272 -18.53 7.10 5.28
N THR A 273 -19.46 6.71 4.42
CA THR A 273 -19.64 5.31 4.02
C THR A 273 -19.73 5.24 2.52
N ALA A 274 -18.76 4.57 1.92
CA ALA A 274 -18.69 4.35 0.49
C ALA A 274 -19.01 2.89 0.16
N ILE A 275 -19.89 2.69 -0.81
CA ILE A 275 -20.23 1.38 -1.36
C ILE A 275 -19.72 1.37 -2.79
N GLY A 276 -18.92 0.37 -3.14
CA GLY A 276 -18.35 0.20 -4.47
C GLY A 276 -18.59 -1.18 -5.04
N ALA A 277 -18.62 -1.25 -6.37
CA ALA A 277 -18.63 -2.50 -7.10
C ALA A 277 -17.68 -2.41 -8.30
N LYS A 278 -16.94 -3.50 -8.52
CA LYS A 278 -16.05 -3.71 -9.64
C LYS A 278 -16.61 -4.83 -10.53
N TYR A 279 -16.71 -4.53 -11.81
CA TYR A 279 -17.14 -5.42 -12.88
C TYR A 279 -15.99 -5.59 -13.85
N ASP A 280 -15.32 -6.73 -13.79
CA ASP A 280 -14.17 -7.04 -14.63
C ASP A 280 -14.60 -7.95 -15.79
N PHE A 281 -14.44 -7.46 -17.01
CA PHE A 281 -14.67 -8.21 -18.24
C PHE A 281 -13.35 -8.32 -19.00
N ARG A 282 -13.25 -9.33 -19.88
CA ARG A 282 -12.02 -9.65 -20.62
C ARG A 282 -11.34 -8.45 -21.32
N ALA A 283 -12.11 -7.48 -21.80
CA ALA A 283 -11.60 -6.31 -22.51
C ALA A 283 -12.08 -4.97 -21.92
N SER A 284 -12.68 -4.98 -20.72
CA SER A 284 -13.15 -3.77 -20.03
C SER A 284 -13.27 -4.00 -18.53
N SER A 285 -12.79 -3.06 -17.73
CA SER A 285 -13.05 -3.01 -16.29
C SER A 285 -13.94 -1.80 -16.01
N PHE A 286 -15.10 -2.05 -15.43
CA PHE A 286 -16.01 -1.01 -14.96
C PHE A 286 -16.05 -1.00 -13.45
N ARG A 287 -15.95 0.17 -12.84
CA ARG A 287 -16.00 0.36 -11.40
C ARG A 287 -16.94 1.51 -11.10
N ALA A 288 -17.76 1.35 -10.07
CA ALA A 288 -18.68 2.37 -9.62
C ALA A 288 -18.64 2.44 -8.09
N GLN A 289 -18.77 3.64 -7.54
CA GLN A 289 -18.91 3.85 -6.11
C GLN A 289 -19.96 4.93 -5.81
N VAL A 290 -20.62 4.80 -4.66
CA VAL A 290 -21.55 5.77 -4.10
C VAL A 290 -21.11 6.04 -2.67
N ASP A 291 -20.93 7.31 -2.33
CA ASP A 291 -20.58 7.77 -1.00
C ASP A 291 -21.78 8.42 -0.29
N SER A 292 -21.84 8.30 1.04
CA SER A 292 -22.89 8.87 1.89
C SER A 292 -22.96 10.40 1.83
N THR A 293 -21.88 11.04 1.36
CA THR A 293 -21.83 12.49 1.10
C THR A 293 -22.65 12.92 -0.12
N GLY A 294 -23.27 11.99 -0.86
CA GLY A 294 -24.04 12.27 -2.06
C GLY A 294 -23.20 12.33 -3.34
N LYS A 295 -21.97 11.78 -3.28
CA LYS A 295 -21.07 11.68 -4.43
C LYS A 295 -21.20 10.32 -5.08
N VAL A 296 -21.30 10.33 -6.41
CA VAL A 296 -21.30 9.12 -7.24
C VAL A 296 -20.07 9.19 -8.14
N SER A 297 -19.26 8.14 -8.16
CA SER A 297 -18.10 8.05 -9.05
C SER A 297 -18.16 6.80 -9.91
N CYS A 298 -17.71 6.91 -11.15
CA CYS A 298 -17.57 5.80 -12.08
C CYS A 298 -16.22 5.86 -12.81
N LEU A 299 -15.66 4.69 -13.07
CA LEU A 299 -14.47 4.53 -13.90
C LEU A 299 -14.75 3.39 -14.89
N LEU A 300 -14.62 3.69 -16.17
CA LEU A 300 -14.68 2.71 -17.24
C LEU A 300 -13.34 2.65 -17.93
N GLU A 301 -12.64 1.54 -17.80
CA GLU A 301 -11.47 1.23 -18.58
C GLU A 301 -11.85 0.25 -19.69
N LYS A 302 -11.58 0.60 -20.94
CA LYS A 302 -11.82 -0.22 -22.13
C LYS A 302 -10.53 -0.40 -22.89
N ARG A 303 -10.10 -1.65 -23.05
CA ARG A 303 -9.03 -2.00 -24.00
C ARG A 303 -9.65 -2.11 -25.40
N ILE A 304 -9.24 -1.23 -26.32
CA ILE A 304 -9.81 -1.17 -27.68
C ILE A 304 -9.06 -2.14 -28.58
N ALA A 305 -7.74 -2.13 -28.50
CA ALA A 305 -6.83 -3.07 -29.16
C ALA A 305 -5.59 -3.23 -28.27
N MET A 306 -4.76 -4.26 -28.46
CA MET A 306 -3.37 -4.17 -27.98
C MET A 306 -2.65 -3.21 -28.94
N PRO A 307 -2.05 -2.07 -28.54
CA PRO A 307 -1.61 -1.62 -27.20
C PRO A 307 -2.44 -0.48 -26.55
N ILE A 308 -3.66 -0.21 -27.01
CA ILE A 308 -4.44 0.98 -26.67
C ILE A 308 -5.54 0.66 -25.64
N SER A 309 -5.47 1.30 -24.47
CA SER A 309 -6.60 1.37 -23.53
C SER A 309 -7.09 2.80 -23.33
N LEU A 310 -8.40 2.93 -23.18
CA LEU A 310 -9.09 4.18 -22.89
C LEU A 310 -9.72 4.07 -21.51
N SER A 311 -9.49 5.05 -20.65
CA SER A 311 -10.10 5.14 -19.32
C SER A 311 -10.94 6.41 -19.22
N PHE A 312 -12.18 6.26 -18.81
CA PHE A 312 -13.11 7.35 -18.55
C PHE A 312 -13.43 7.39 -17.07
N ALA A 313 -13.21 8.52 -16.41
CA ALA A 313 -13.52 8.76 -15.01
C ALA A 313 -14.60 9.84 -14.92
N GLY A 314 -15.64 9.62 -14.13
CA GLY A 314 -16.66 10.63 -13.83
C GLY A 314 -16.99 10.65 -12.35
N GLU A 315 -17.01 11.83 -11.74
CA GLU A 315 -17.50 12.08 -10.38
C GLU A 315 -18.61 13.11 -10.44
N ILE A 316 -19.75 12.82 -9.82
CA ILE A 316 -20.87 13.75 -9.67
C ILE A 316 -21.12 13.94 -8.19
N ASP A 317 -20.96 15.16 -7.71
CA ASP A 317 -21.39 15.59 -6.39
C ASP A 317 -22.81 16.17 -6.50
N GLN A 318 -23.80 15.40 -6.04
CA GLN A 318 -25.20 15.80 -6.10
C GLN A 318 -25.53 16.92 -5.11
N SER A 319 -24.79 17.05 -4.01
CA SER A 319 -25.04 18.10 -3.02
C SER A 319 -24.66 19.48 -3.55
N LYS A 320 -23.54 19.55 -4.28
CA LYS A 320 -23.00 20.78 -4.87
C LYS A 320 -23.38 20.99 -6.33
N GLN A 321 -24.04 20.00 -6.94
CA GLN A 321 -24.37 19.99 -8.37
C GLN A 321 -23.13 20.24 -9.25
N THR A 322 -22.02 19.58 -8.91
CA THR A 322 -20.76 19.69 -9.65
C THR A 322 -20.35 18.34 -10.23
N ALA A 323 -19.90 18.34 -11.48
CA ALA A 323 -19.39 17.17 -12.15
C ALA A 323 -17.91 17.35 -12.49
N LYS A 324 -17.10 16.34 -12.21
CA LYS A 324 -15.70 16.23 -12.64
C LYS A 324 -15.60 15.08 -13.61
N LEU A 325 -15.03 15.34 -14.78
CA LEU A 325 -14.84 14.34 -15.82
C LEU A 325 -13.36 14.23 -16.15
N GLY A 326 -12.92 13.01 -16.37
CA GLY A 326 -11.57 12.66 -16.77
C GLY A 326 -11.57 11.69 -17.94
N LEU A 327 -10.70 11.91 -18.91
CA LEU A 327 -10.45 10.96 -19.99
C LEU A 327 -8.95 10.71 -20.11
N ALA A 328 -8.55 9.45 -20.01
CA ALA A 328 -7.17 9.02 -20.14
C ALA A 328 -7.01 8.06 -21.32
N VAL A 329 -5.95 8.24 -22.09
CA VAL A 329 -5.52 7.28 -23.11
C VAL A 329 -4.19 6.68 -22.65
N SER A 330 -4.12 5.36 -22.56
CA SER A 330 -2.86 4.67 -22.28
C SER A 330 -2.42 3.85 -23.49
N LEU A 331 -1.16 4.03 -23.86
CA LEU A 331 -0.49 3.39 -24.99
C LEU A 331 0.68 2.59 -24.42
N GLU A 332 0.60 1.26 -24.52
CA GLU A 332 1.66 0.36 -24.04
C GLU A 332 2.46 -0.23 -25.21
N LEU A 333 3.53 0.43 -25.61
CA LEU A 333 4.41 -0.01 -26.68
C LEU A 333 5.39 -1.07 -26.16
N ALA A 334 5.26 -2.31 -26.59
CA ALA A 334 6.28 -3.34 -26.41
C ALA A 334 7.32 -3.24 -27.55
N GLY A 335 8.60 -3.36 -27.25
CA GLY A 335 9.62 -3.62 -28.29
C GLY A 335 9.37 -4.98 -28.95
N GLU A 336 9.80 -5.17 -30.20
CA GLU A 336 9.64 -6.45 -30.93
C GLU A 336 10.23 -7.63 -30.13
N ASP A 337 11.35 -7.42 -29.42
CA ASP A 337 11.97 -8.41 -28.53
C ASP A 337 11.10 -8.81 -27.31
N VAL A 338 10.21 -7.92 -26.87
CA VAL A 338 9.31 -8.14 -25.73
C VAL A 338 8.08 -8.94 -26.15
N MET A 339 7.58 -8.75 -27.37
CA MET A 339 6.50 -9.58 -27.91
C MET A 339 6.95 -11.03 -28.09
N GLU A 340 8.20 -11.28 -28.52
CA GLU A 340 8.76 -12.64 -28.59
C GLU A 340 9.03 -13.28 -27.22
N GLN A 341 9.34 -12.49 -26.20
CA GLN A 341 9.51 -12.99 -24.82
C GLN A 341 8.16 -13.26 -24.13
N GLN A 342 7.12 -12.50 -24.44
CA GLN A 342 5.78 -12.69 -23.90
C GLN A 342 5.16 -14.04 -24.31
N ASP A 343 5.56 -14.57 -25.49
CA ASP A 343 5.17 -15.90 -25.98
C ASP A 343 6.01 -17.06 -25.42
N LYS A 344 7.17 -16.79 -24.79
CA LYS A 344 8.12 -17.82 -24.29
C LYS A 344 8.15 -17.97 -22.76
N ILE A 345 7.43 -17.16 -22.00
CA ILE A 345 7.50 -17.15 -20.54
C ILE A 345 6.30 -17.90 -19.95
N ASP A 346 6.54 -19.10 -19.44
CA ASP A 346 5.60 -19.84 -18.60
C ASP A 346 5.30 -19.05 -17.30
N PRO A 347 4.02 -18.80 -16.94
CA PRO A 347 3.64 -18.01 -15.77
C PRO A 347 3.99 -18.65 -14.42
N ALA A 348 4.54 -19.88 -14.41
CA ALA A 348 4.83 -20.65 -13.20
C ALA A 348 6.24 -20.42 -12.62
N SER A 349 7.18 -19.79 -13.36
CA SER A 349 8.58 -19.67 -12.93
C SER A 349 9.01 -18.26 -12.48
N MET A 350 8.12 -17.27 -12.47
CA MET A 350 8.45 -15.92 -11.99
C MET A 350 8.17 -15.78 -10.50
N ILE A 351 9.22 -15.55 -9.70
CA ILE A 351 9.07 -14.85 -8.43
C ILE A 351 8.78 -13.39 -8.78
N PRO A 352 7.57 -12.86 -8.48
CA PRO A 352 7.25 -11.49 -8.82
C PRO A 352 8.23 -10.52 -8.13
N PRO A 353 8.60 -9.42 -8.80
CA PRO A 353 9.42 -8.39 -8.18
C PRO A 353 8.70 -7.91 -6.91
N PRO A 354 9.46 -7.51 -5.87
CA PRO A 354 8.86 -7.02 -4.63
C PRO A 354 8.16 -5.68 -4.90
N PHE A 355 6.88 -5.73 -5.29
CA PHE A 355 5.99 -4.57 -5.35
C PHE A 355 5.70 -4.05 -3.94
#